data_AF-A0A853B7J0-F1
#
_entry.id   AF-A0A853B7J0-F1
#
_cell.length_a   1.000
_cell.length_b   1.000
_cell.length_c   1.000
_cell.angle_alpha   90.00
_cell.angle_beta   90.00
_cell.angle_gamma   90.00
#
_symmetry.space_group_name_H-M   'P 1'
#
loop_
_entity.id
_entity.type
_entity.pdbx_description
1 polymer ?
#
loop_
_entity_poly.entity_id
_entity_poly.type
_entity_poly.pdbx_seq_one_letter_code
_entity_poly.pdbx_strand_id
1 'polypeptide(L)' 'MNQSSVPRQDKQHEHLPCLYCGEAYGPDEVARHTEPVHCGPCITCVDKPACFSCRLMYCVCDVHRYRG' A
#
# COMPACT_ATOMS: atom_id res chain seq x y z
N MET A 1 -2.12 34.30 20.35
CA MET A 1 -0.71 34.05 19.95
C MET A 1 -0.47 32.55 20.16
N ASN A 2 -0.98 31.65 19.32
CA ASN A 2 -0.49 31.17 18.02
C ASN A 2 0.84 30.39 18.10
N GLN A 3 0.76 29.08 18.38
CA GLN A 3 1.74 28.09 17.95
C GLN A 3 1.02 26.76 17.69
N SER A 4 0.27 26.71 16.58
CA SER A 4 0.01 25.44 15.92
C SER A 4 1.27 25.11 15.13
N SER A 5 2.10 24.22 15.68
CA SER A 5 3.26 23.66 15.01
C SER A 5 2.78 22.77 13.86
N VAL A 6 2.39 23.40 12.74
CA VAL A 6 2.26 22.71 11.46
C VAL A 6 3.66 22.24 11.08
N PRO A 7 3.91 20.92 10.97
CA PRO A 7 5.17 20.45 10.41
C PRO A 7 5.24 20.99 8.98
N ARG A 8 6.35 21.64 8.69
CA ARG A 8 6.72 22.17 7.39
C ARG A 8 6.40 21.14 6.31
N GLN A 9 5.58 21.52 5.34
CA GLN A 9 5.48 20.84 4.05
C GLN A 9 6.82 21.03 3.35
N ASP A 10 7.76 20.16 3.69
CA ASP A 10 9.00 20.00 2.96
C ASP A 10 8.64 19.35 1.63
N LYS A 11 9.00 20.00 0.52
CA LYS A 11 8.90 19.46 -0.83
C LYS A 11 9.96 18.36 -1.03
N GLN A 12 9.89 17.32 -0.22
CA GLN A 12 10.67 16.10 -0.31
C GLN A 12 9.66 15.00 -0.53
N HIS A 13 9.61 14.43 -1.74
CA HIS A 13 9.02 13.13 -2.08
C HIS A 13 8.46 12.42 -0.84
N GLU A 14 7.23 12.78 -0.45
CA GLU A 14 6.75 12.49 0.90
C GLU A 14 6.43 11.00 0.92
N HIS A 15 7.36 10.19 1.40
CA HIS A 15 7.13 8.76 1.52
C HIS A 15 5.96 8.58 2.50
N LEU A 16 4.79 8.24 1.97
CA LEU A 16 3.55 8.10 2.74
C LEU A 16 3.56 6.74 3.44
N PRO A 17 3.14 6.65 4.71
CA PRO A 17 3.05 5.36 5.39
C PRO A 17 1.91 4.53 4.79
N CYS A 18 2.19 3.27 4.46
CA CYS A 18 1.18 2.34 3.99
C CYS A 18 0.46 1.65 5.15
N LEU A 19 -0.87 1.75 5.19
CA LEU A 19 -1.68 1.10 6.23
C LEU A 19 -1.71 -0.43 6.12
N TYR A 20 -1.31 -1.00 4.98
CA TYR A 20 -1.39 -2.44 4.73
C TYR A 20 -0.09 -3.18 5.01
N CYS A 21 1.04 -2.65 4.56
CA CYS A 21 2.35 -3.27 4.78
C CYS A 21 3.21 -2.54 5.83
N GLY A 22 2.84 -1.34 6.26
CA GLY A 22 3.61 -0.53 7.21
C GLY A 22 4.76 0.26 6.59
N GLU A 23 5.15 -0.04 5.35
CA GLU A 23 6.26 0.62 4.66
C GLU A 23 5.89 2.02 4.20
N ALA A 24 6.86 2.93 4.19
CA ALA A 24 6.71 4.24 3.59
C ALA A 24 6.92 4.15 2.07
N TYR A 25 6.04 4.73 1.26
CA TYR A 25 6.06 4.62 -0.21
C TYR A 25 6.12 5.99 -0.88
N GLY A 26 6.96 6.09 -1.91
CA GLY A 26 7.15 7.32 -2.67
C GLY A 26 6.19 7.43 -3.86
N PRO A 27 6.28 8.51 -4.65
CA PRO A 27 5.44 8.71 -5.84
C PRO A 27 5.53 7.56 -6.85
N ASP A 28 6.71 6.94 -6.99
CA ASP A 28 6.93 5.80 -7.90
C ASP A 28 6.21 4.52 -7.44
N GLU A 29 5.87 4.43 -6.15
CA GLU A 29 5.24 3.25 -5.54
C GLU A 29 3.77 3.48 -5.19
N VAL A 30 3.24 4.68 -5.44
CA VAL A 30 1.83 5.04 -5.16
C VAL A 30 0.89 3.98 -5.71
N ALA A 31 1.02 3.63 -7.00
CA ALA A 31 0.13 2.64 -7.61
C ALA A 31 0.16 1.28 -6.89
N ARG A 32 1.34 0.82 -6.46
CA ARG A 32 1.47 -0.45 -5.72
C ARG A 32 0.83 -0.39 -4.33
N HIS A 33 0.72 0.79 -3.73
CA HIS A 33 0.25 1.01 -2.37
C HIS A 33 -1.18 1.55 -2.27
N THR A 34 -1.73 2.08 -3.37
CA THR A 34 -3.09 2.66 -3.42
C THR A 34 -4.01 1.98 -4.41
N GLU A 35 -3.51 1.49 -5.55
CA GLU A 35 -4.38 0.90 -6.57
C GLU A 35 -4.86 -0.48 -6.14
N PRO A 36 -6.19 -0.71 -6.14
CA PRO A 36 -6.76 -2.00 -5.78
C PRO A 36 -6.34 -3.07 -6.80
N VAL A 37 -5.99 -4.25 -6.31
CA VAL A 37 -5.79 -5.42 -7.17
C VAL A 37 -7.10 -6.14 -7.41
N HIS A 38 -7.33 -6.52 -8.67
CA HIS A 38 -8.48 -7.31 -9.09
C HIS A 38 -8.09 -8.78 -9.25
N CYS A 39 -7.78 -9.43 -8.13
CA CYS A 39 -7.30 -10.82 -8.05
C CYS A 39 -8.34 -11.91 -8.40
N GLY A 40 -9.54 -11.54 -8.88
CA GLY A 40 -10.64 -12.48 -9.07
C GLY A 40 -11.23 -12.99 -7.75
N PRO A 41 -11.35 -14.31 -7.52
CA PRO A 41 -12.16 -14.88 -6.42
C PRO A 41 -11.53 -14.77 -5.02
N CYS A 42 -10.33 -14.20 -4.88
CA CYS A 42 -9.69 -14.11 -3.58
C CYS A 42 -10.33 -13.00 -2.72
N ILE A 43 -11.14 -13.39 -1.73
CA ILE A 43 -11.85 -12.46 -0.84
C ILE A 43 -10.94 -11.63 0.08
N THR A 44 -9.68 -12.04 0.25
CA THR A 44 -8.76 -11.39 1.20
C THR A 44 -7.96 -10.27 0.56
N CYS A 45 -7.54 -10.42 -0.69
CA CYS A 45 -6.75 -9.41 -1.39
C CYS A 45 -7.48 -8.65 -2.50
N VAL A 46 -8.69 -9.06 -2.90
CA VAL A 46 -9.52 -8.22 -3.76
C VAL A 46 -9.72 -6.84 -3.12
N ASP A 47 -9.63 -5.79 -3.93
CA ASP A 47 -9.74 -4.39 -3.53
C ASP A 47 -8.70 -3.92 -2.50
N LYS A 48 -7.67 -4.74 -2.23
CA LYS A 48 -6.49 -4.34 -1.46
C LYS A 48 -5.39 -3.90 -2.42
N PRO A 49 -4.41 -3.10 -1.98
CA PRO A 49 -3.30 -2.75 -2.83
C PRO A 49 -2.35 -3.92 -3.05
N ALA A 50 -1.53 -3.80 -4.09
CA ALA A 50 -0.55 -4.82 -4.46
C ALA A 50 0.45 -5.10 -3.33
N CYS A 51 0.75 -4.15 -2.46
CA CYS A 51 1.63 -4.34 -1.29
C CYS A 51 1.04 -5.24 -0.18
N PHE A 52 -0.27 -5.45 -0.14
CA PHE A 52 -0.93 -6.25 0.90
C PHE A 52 -0.51 -7.72 0.84
N SER A 53 -0.33 -8.36 2.01
CA SER A 53 -0.02 -9.79 2.11
C SER A 53 -1.28 -10.58 2.41
N CYS A 54 -1.76 -11.33 1.42
CA CYS A 54 -3.00 -12.11 1.56
C CYS A 54 -2.89 -13.30 2.53
N ARG A 55 -1.68 -13.85 2.77
CA ARG A 55 -1.34 -15.01 3.62
C ARG A 55 -2.19 -16.28 3.42
N LEU A 56 -3.13 -16.28 2.46
CA LEU A 56 -3.92 -17.44 2.09
C LEU A 56 -3.07 -18.40 1.27
N MET A 57 -3.02 -19.65 1.72
CA MET A 57 -2.30 -20.74 1.04
C MET A 57 -2.74 -20.93 -0.42
N TYR A 58 -4.00 -20.60 -0.73
CA TYR A 58 -4.62 -20.79 -2.05
C TYR A 58 -4.92 -19.47 -2.76
N CYS A 59 -4.15 -18.41 -2.51
CA CYS A 59 -4.31 -17.16 -3.25
C CYS A 59 -4.02 -17.38 -4.74
N VAL A 60 -4.98 -17.03 -5.59
CA VAL A 60 -4.85 -17.10 -7.05
C VAL A 60 -4.36 -15.80 -7.67
N CYS A 61 -4.06 -14.78 -6.86
CA CYS A 61 -3.63 -13.48 -7.36
C CYS A 61 -2.19 -13.55 -7.89
N ASP A 62 -1.99 -13.29 -9.19
CA ASP A 62 -0.65 -13.26 -9.79
C ASP A 62 0.29 -12.26 -9.11
N VAL A 63 -0.28 -11.15 -8.60
CA VAL A 63 0.45 -10.12 -7.84
C VAL A 63 1.04 -10.67 -6.53
N HIS A 64 0.43 -11.70 -5.94
CA HIS A 64 0.84 -12.28 -4.66
C HIS A 64 1.40 -13.70 -4.77
N ARG A 65 1.28 -14.33 -5.96
CA ARG A 65 1.68 -15.72 -6.25
C ARG A 65 3.15 -16.03 -5.92
N TYR A 66 4.03 -15.03 -5.95
CA TYR A 66 5.47 -15.17 -5.72
C TYR A 66 6.00 -14.53 -4.43
N ARG A 67 5.11 -13.99 -3.58
CA ARG A 67 5.49 -13.43 -2.27
C ARG A 67 5.28 -14.46 -1.16
N GLY A 68 6.07 -15.54 -1.21
CA GLY A 68 6.18 -16.56 -0.17
C GLY A 68 7.26 -16.22 0.83
#